data_AF-A0A163GV61-F1
#
_entry.id   AF-A0A163GV61-F1
#
_cell.length_a   1.000
_cell.length_b   1.000
_cell.length_c   1.000
_cell.angle_alpha   90.00
_cell.angle_beta   90.00
_cell.angle_gamma   90.00
#
_symmetry.space_group_name_H-M   'P 1'
#
loop_
_entity.id
_entity.type
_entity.pdbx_description
1 polymer ?
#
loop_
_entity_poly.entity_id
_entity_poly.type
_entity_poly.pdbx_seq_one_letter_code
_entity_poly.pdbx_strand_id
1 'polypeptide(L)' 'MLGIEVPGVLSLVGEGRIRGVRVGPGQEWRIELDSVEDYLDDQAENVRRTALWEQSQAASFPELWGHGDVRHPD' A
#
# COMPACT_ATOMS: atom_id res chain seq x y z
N MET A 1 2.26 7.05 -14.54
CA MET A 1 3.67 7.41 -14.22
C MET A 1 3.91 7.05 -12.76
N LEU A 2 5.02 6.39 -12.41
CA LEU A 2 5.23 5.82 -11.06
C LEU A 2 5.53 6.86 -9.96
N GLY A 3 5.84 8.12 -10.31
CA GLY A 3 6.12 9.17 -9.33
C GLY A 3 7.42 8.98 -8.51
N ILE A 4 8.31 8.09 -8.96
CA ILE A 4 9.60 7.80 -8.34
C ILE A 4 10.74 7.98 -9.33
N GLU A 5 11.93 8.23 -8.79
CA GLU A 5 13.17 8.34 -9.56
C GLU A 5 13.60 6.99 -10.14
N VAL A 6 14.45 7.04 -11.18
CA VAL A 6 14.99 5.85 -11.85
C VAL A 6 15.62 4.85 -10.87
N PRO A 7 16.43 5.25 -9.87
CA PRO A 7 16.96 4.30 -8.88
C PRO A 7 15.86 3.57 -8.12
N GLY A 8 14.74 4.24 -7.82
CA GLY A 8 13.58 3.61 -7.19
C GLY A 8 12.96 2.54 -8.07
N VAL A 9 12.82 2.80 -9.38
CA VAL A 9 12.36 1.80 -10.35
C VAL A 9 13.30 0.59 -10.38
N LEU A 10 14.62 0.82 -10.36
CA LEU A 10 15.60 -0.26 -10.37
C LEU A 10 15.62 -1.07 -9.07
N SER A 11 15.36 -0.44 -7.92
CA SER A 11 15.14 -1.16 -6.66
C SER A 11 13.94 -2.10 -6.76
N LEU A 12 12.81 -1.65 -7.33
CA LEU A 12 11.65 -2.52 -7.53
C LEU A 12 11.95 -3.73 -8.42
N VAL A 13 12.79 -3.57 -9.45
CA VAL A 13 13.26 -4.70 -10.28
C VAL A 13 14.16 -5.64 -9.47
N GLY A 14 15.11 -5.09 -8.71
CA GLY A 14 16.01 -5.88 -7.87
C GLY A 14 15.29 -6.65 -6.76
N GLU A 15 14.20 -6.10 -6.24
CA GLU A 15 13.30 -6.73 -5.28
C GLU A 15 12.33 -7.73 -5.92
N GLY A 16 12.30 -7.83 -7.25
CA GLY A 16 11.37 -8.69 -7.98
C GLY A 16 9.91 -8.22 -7.94
N ARG A 17 9.66 -6.96 -7.54
CA ARG A 17 8.32 -6.36 -7.47
C ARG A 17 7.79 -5.95 -8.84
N ILE A 18 8.68 -5.64 -9.77
CA ILE A 18 8.35 -5.44 -11.19
C ILE A 18 9.35 -6.18 -12.08
N ARG A 19 8.91 -6.61 -13.26
CA ARG A 19 9.74 -7.34 -14.23
C ARG A 19 10.55 -6.38 -15.09
N GLY A 20 11.84 -6.66 -15.21
CA GLY A 20 12.75 -5.90 -16.05
C GLY A 20 13.99 -6.69 -16.44
N VAL A 21 14.58 -6.31 -17.58
CA VAL A 21 15.80 -6.93 -18.11
C VAL A 21 16.75 -5.87 -18.65
N ARG A 22 18.06 -6.10 -18.48
CA ARG A 22 19.08 -5.32 -19.18
C ARG A 22 19.26 -5.87 -20.58
N VAL A 23 19.15 -5.01 -21.58
CA VAL A 23 19.30 -5.36 -22.98
C VAL A 23 20.25 -4.42 -23.70
N GLY A 24 20.94 -4.99 -24.69
CA GLY A 24 21.81 -4.26 -25.58
C GLY A 24 23.19 -3.92 -25.01
N PRO A 25 24.10 -3.43 -25.87
CA PRO A 25 25.49 -3.12 -25.51
C PRO A 25 25.59 -1.91 -24.56
N GLY A 26 24.57 -1.05 -24.54
CA GLY A 26 24.48 0.12 -23.65
C GLY A 26 23.94 -0.18 -22.26
N GLN A 27 23.62 -1.44 -21.93
CA GLN A 27 22.97 -1.83 -20.67
C GLN A 27 21.67 -1.06 -20.38
N GLU A 28 20.87 -0.82 -21.41
CA GLU A 28 19.57 -0.18 -21.26
C GLU A 28 18.60 -1.13 -20.54
N TRP A 29 17.81 -0.57 -19.63
CA TRP A 29 16.77 -1.32 -18.95
C TRP A 29 15.48 -1.32 -19.77
N ARG A 30 14.93 -2.51 -20.02
CA ARG A 30 13.56 -2.68 -20.46
C ARG A 30 12.71 -3.16 -19.31
N ILE A 31 11.64 -2.43 -19.05
CA ILE A 31 10.64 -2.73 -18.03
C ILE A 31 9.38 -3.20 -18.75
N GLU A 32 8.78 -4.27 -18.25
CA GLU A 32 7.53 -4.79 -18.79
C GLU A 32 6.35 -3.95 -18.27
N LEU A 33 5.55 -3.39 -19.17
CA LEU A 33 4.47 -2.47 -18.80
C LEU A 33 3.42 -3.17 -17.93
N ASP A 34 2.94 -4.34 -18.35
CA ASP A 34 1.93 -5.12 -17.61
C ASP A 34 2.37 -5.38 -16.16
N SER A 35 3.65 -5.68 -15.94
CA SER A 35 4.18 -5.87 -14.59
C SER A 35 4.14 -4.61 -13.73
N VAL A 36 4.25 -3.42 -14.33
CA VAL A 36 4.15 -2.14 -13.63
C VAL A 36 2.70 -1.82 -13.32
N GLU A 37 1.78 -2.15 -14.23
CA GLU A 37 0.34 -1.99 -14.03
C GLU A 37 -0.15 -2.91 -12.89
N ASP A 38 0.23 -4.19 -12.92
CA ASP A 38 -0.04 -5.16 -11.84
C ASP A 38 0.44 -4.63 -10.47
N TYR A 39 1.67 -4.09 -10.44
CA TYR A 39 2.24 -3.51 -9.23
C TYR A 39 1.42 -2.33 -8.69
N LEU A 40 0.97 -1.44 -9.57
CA LEU A 40 0.18 -0.27 -9.18
C LEU A 40 -1.19 -0.66 -8.65
N ASP A 41 -1.83 -1.65 -9.27
CA ASP A 41 -3.11 -2.20 -8.81
C ASP A 41 -2.97 -2.82 -7.42
N ASP A 42 -1.89 -3.60 -7.19
CA ASP A 42 -1.56 -4.13 -5.87
C ASP A 42 -1.35 -3.03 -4.83
N GLN A 43 -0.68 -1.92 -5.18
CA GLN A 43 -0.51 -0.80 -4.25
C GLN A 43 -1.84 -0.11 -3.94
N ALA A 44 -2.69 0.09 -4.95
CA ALA A 44 -4.00 0.70 -4.78
C ALA A 44 -4.91 -0.14 -3.87
N GLU A 45 -4.89 -1.46 -4.04
CA GLU A 45 -5.66 -2.37 -3.19
C GLU A 45 -5.13 -2.39 -1.74
N ASN A 46 -3.80 -2.34 -1.54
CA ASN A 46 -3.24 -2.24 -0.20
C ASN A 46 -3.68 -0.94 0.51
N VAL A 47 -3.67 0.19 -0.20
CA VAL A 47 -4.16 1.47 0.34
C VAL A 47 -5.65 1.38 0.67
N ARG A 48 -6.46 0.79 -0.22
CA ARG A 48 -7.90 0.59 0.02
C ARG A 48 -8.14 -0.25 1.28
N ARG A 49 -7.42 -1.35 1.44
CA ARG A 49 -7.55 -2.26 2.59
C ARG A 49 -7.20 -1.56 3.91
N THR A 50 -6.13 -0.78 3.94
CA THR A 50 -5.75 -0.01 5.14
C THR A 50 -6.80 1.03 5.49
N ALA A 51 -7.31 1.78 4.50
CA ALA A 51 -8.34 2.79 4.72
C ALA A 51 -9.65 2.19 5.26
N LEU A 52 -10.05 1.01 4.78
CA LEU A 52 -11.22 0.29 5.30
C LEU A 52 -11.01 -0.20 6.73
N TRP A 53 -9.81 -0.67 7.05
CA TRP A 53 -9.47 -1.10 8.42
C TRP A 53 -9.48 0.09 9.40
N GLU A 54 -8.93 1.25 9.02
CA GLU A 54 -8.98 2.47 9.83
C GLU A 54 -10.41 2.96 10.06
N GLN A 55 -11.25 2.99 9.02
CA GLN A 55 -12.66 3.36 9.15
C GLN A 55 -13.44 2.37 10.03
N SER A 56 -13.16 1.07 9.89
CA SER A 56 -13.76 0.04 10.74
C SER A 56 -13.37 0.24 12.21
N GLN A 57 -12.11 0.58 12.53
CA GLN A 57 -11.70 0.85 13.92
C GLN A 57 -12.36 2.10 14.48
N ALA A 58 -12.48 3.18 13.70
CA ALA A 58 -13.16 4.40 14.12
C ALA A 58 -14.67 4.17 14.39
N ALA A 59 -15.29 3.24 13.67
CA ALA A 59 -16.71 2.90 13.84
C ALA A 59 -16.96 1.83 14.91
N SER A 60 -15.95 1.11 15.42
CA SER A 60 -16.17 -0.12 16.18
C SER A 60 -16.43 0.05 17.68
N PHE A 61 -16.27 1.21 18.34
CA PHE A 61 -16.52 1.28 19.80
C PHE A 61 -17.03 2.62 20.37
N PRO A 62 -18.31 2.98 20.14
CA PRO A 62 -18.99 3.99 20.95
C PRO A 62 -19.37 3.50 22.36
N GLU A 63 -19.75 2.22 22.53
CA GLU A 63 -20.33 1.72 23.79
C GLU A 63 -19.29 1.26 24.83
N LEU A 64 -18.01 1.14 24.46
CA LEU A 64 -16.94 0.73 25.40
C LEU A 64 -16.38 1.90 26.25
N TRP A 65 -16.78 3.14 25.94
CA TRP A 65 -16.40 4.36 26.68
C TRP A 65 -17.61 5.08 27.30
N GLY A 66 -18.78 4.44 27.36
CA GLY A 66 -20.04 5.05 27.79
C GLY A 66 -20.67 4.40 29.01
N HIS A 67 -20.55 5.08 30.15
CA HIS A 67 -21.45 5.03 31.33
C HIS A 67 -21.20 3.96 32.41
N GLY A 68 -20.07 4.10 33.12
CA GLY A 68 -20.04 3.76 34.54
C GLY A 68 -20.63 4.90 35.38
N ASP A 69 -21.95 5.12 35.32
CA ASP A 69 -22.66 5.83 36.40
C ASP A 69 -22.86 4.83 37.54
N VAL A 70 -21.84 4.69 38.39
CA VAL A 70 -22.02 4.07 39.69
C VAL A 70 -22.78 5.07 40.55
N ARG A 71 -24.10 5.01 40.47
CA ARG A 71 -25.01 5.71 41.39
C ARG A 71 -24.60 5.41 42.84
N HIS A 72 -24.26 6.45 43.59
CA HIS A 72 -24.51 6.47 45.02
C HIS A 72 -26.00 6.76 45.24
N PRO A 73 -26.68 5.91 46.02
CA PRO A 73 -27.65 6.43 46.98
C PRO A 73 -27.45 5.83 48.39
N ASP A 74 -27.38 6.78 49.33
CA ASP A 74 -27.47 6.78 50.80
C ASP A 74 -26.63 5.81 51.65
#